data_AF-A0A951MCY0-F1
#
_entry.id   AF-A0A951MCY0-F1
#
_cell.length_a   1.000
_cell.length_b   1.000
_cell.length_c   1.000
_cell.angle_alpha   90.00
_cell.angle_beta   90.00
_cell.angle_gamma   90.00
#
_symmetry.space_group_name_H-M   'P 1'
#
loop_
_entity.id
_entity.type
_entity.pdbx_description
1 polymer ?
#
loop_
_entity_poly.entity_id
_entity_poly.type
_entity_poly.pdbx_seq_one_letter_code
_entity_poly.pdbx_strand_id
1 'polypeptide(L)'
;MNPIQIICIFLFFSFNDDLLIGKWKMYRNETMESILTSNRFRMEDEETKKSLAETFSKVLDGSFYHFEKDTVTFTDYKNNEIIELKGLWWTDGDTLVIGQLEKMSVQKYLITRVDHAELHFKLINPRDGIPFKRRKMFKREELMDFD
;
A
#
# COMPACT_ATOMS: atom_id res chain seq x y z
N MET A 1 -8.55 -25.37 49.20
CA MET A 1 -9.05 -24.40 48.20
C MET A 1 -7.84 -23.70 47.61
N ASN A 2 -7.46 -24.02 46.37
CA ASN A 2 -6.36 -23.35 45.67
C ASN A 2 -6.93 -22.35 44.66
N PRO A 3 -6.46 -21.10 44.63
CA PRO A 3 -6.86 -20.17 43.59
C PRO A 3 -6.11 -20.53 42.30
N ILE A 4 -6.85 -20.87 41.25
CA ILE A 4 -6.30 -21.00 39.91
C ILE A 4 -5.91 -19.58 39.46
N GLN A 5 -4.61 -19.28 39.45
CA GLN A 5 -4.09 -18.07 38.83
C GLN A 5 -4.23 -18.21 37.31
N ILE A 6 -5.23 -17.53 36.74
CA ILE A 6 -5.33 -17.34 35.29
C ILE A 6 -4.27 -16.32 34.91
N ILE A 7 -3.15 -16.80 34.37
CA ILE A 7 -2.13 -15.95 33.75
C ILE A 7 -2.65 -15.56 32.37
N CYS A 8 -3.21 -14.36 32.26
CA CYS A 8 -3.48 -13.72 30.97
C CYS A 8 -2.15 -13.29 30.36
N ILE A 9 -1.59 -14.12 29.47
CA ILE A 9 -0.45 -13.73 28.63
C ILE A 9 -0.97 -12.71 27.60
N PHE A 10 -0.77 -11.42 27.89
CA PHE A 10 -0.84 -10.37 26.87
C PHE A 10 0.40 -10.51 25.99
N LEU A 11 0.26 -11.19 24.85
CA LEU A 11 1.24 -11.11 23.77
C LEU A 11 1.10 -9.71 23.15
N PHE A 12 1.91 -8.76 23.63
CA PHE A 12 2.19 -7.54 22.89
C PHE A 12 2.97 -7.96 21.63
N PHE A 13 2.26 -8.27 20.56
CA PHE A 13 2.85 -8.31 19.23
C PHE A 13 3.22 -6.87 18.87
N SER A 14 4.44 -6.47 19.22
CA SER A 14 5.01 -5.24 18.71
C SER A 14 5.21 -5.44 17.22
N PHE A 15 4.43 -4.72 16.42
CA PHE A 15 4.63 -4.71 14.97
C PHE A 15 6.04 -4.19 14.69
N ASN A 16 6.83 -4.95 13.94
CA ASN A 16 8.20 -4.56 13.64
C ASN A 16 8.21 -3.60 12.45
N ASP A 17 8.13 -2.30 12.74
CA ASP A 17 8.17 -1.22 11.76
C ASP A 17 9.43 -1.26 10.88
N ASP A 18 10.53 -1.83 11.37
CA ASP A 18 11.77 -1.96 10.60
C ASP A 18 11.58 -2.80 9.33
N LEU A 19 10.57 -3.69 9.30
CA LEU A 19 10.23 -4.44 8.10
C LEU A 19 9.71 -3.54 6.98
N LEU A 20 9.15 -2.37 7.26
CA LEU A 20 8.68 -1.44 6.23
C LEU A 20 9.82 -0.66 5.58
N ILE A 21 10.95 -0.46 6.27
CA ILE A 21 12.08 0.31 5.76
C ILE A 21 12.59 -0.27 4.43
N GLY A 22 12.85 0.61 3.46
CA GLY A 22 13.31 0.27 2.12
C GLY A 22 12.31 0.61 1.03
N LYS A 23 12.66 0.26 -0.21
CA LYS A 23 11.88 0.58 -1.41
C LYS A 23 11.00 -0.60 -1.83
N TRP A 24 9.76 -0.28 -2.17
CA TRP A 24 8.68 -1.21 -2.45
C TRP A 24 8.03 -0.86 -3.78
N LYS A 25 8.23 -1.69 -4.79
CA LYS A 25 7.67 -1.51 -6.12
C LYS A 25 6.33 -2.24 -6.23
N MET A 26 5.30 -1.53 -6.72
CA MET A 26 4.00 -2.17 -6.95
C MET A 26 4.13 -3.21 -8.06
N TYR A 27 3.63 -4.41 -7.81
CA TYR A 27 3.56 -5.44 -8.86
C TYR A 27 2.13 -5.89 -9.13
N ARG A 28 1.18 -5.57 -8.23
CA ARG A 28 -0.21 -5.99 -8.35
C ARG A 28 -1.17 -5.04 -7.64
N ASN A 29 -2.33 -4.83 -8.26
CA ASN A 29 -3.42 -4.02 -7.72
C ASN A 29 -4.76 -4.68 -8.03
N GLU A 30 -5.41 -5.26 -7.01
CA GLU A 30 -6.64 -6.04 -7.21
C GLU A 30 -7.83 -5.18 -7.67
N THR A 31 -7.79 -3.86 -7.45
CA THR A 31 -8.81 -2.94 -7.98
C THR A 31 -8.69 -2.85 -9.50
N MET A 32 -7.48 -2.69 -10.03
CA MET A 32 -7.23 -2.64 -11.48
C MET A 32 -7.61 -3.97 -12.14
N GLU A 33 -7.21 -5.10 -11.55
CA GLU A 33 -7.59 -6.43 -12.03
C GLU A 33 -9.12 -6.62 -12.07
N SER A 34 -9.81 -6.18 -11.02
CA SER A 34 -11.27 -6.27 -10.94
C SER A 34 -11.96 -5.41 -12.00
N ILE A 35 -11.35 -4.29 -12.42
CA ILE A 35 -11.86 -3.45 -13.49
C ILE A 35 -11.65 -4.13 -14.84
N LEU A 36 -10.42 -4.59 -15.14
CA LEU A 36 -10.07 -5.26 -16.40
C LEU A 36 -10.86 -6.55 -16.64
N THR A 37 -11.31 -7.22 -15.58
CA THR A 37 -12.10 -8.46 -15.68
C THR A 37 -13.62 -8.23 -15.64
N SER A 38 -14.07 -6.99 -15.46
CA SER A 38 -15.50 -6.67 -15.32
C SER A 38 -16.28 -6.76 -16.63
N ASN A 39 -17.58 -7.07 -16.54
CA ASN A 39 -18.47 -7.04 -17.70
C ASN A 39 -18.55 -5.64 -18.33
N ARG A 40 -18.47 -4.59 -17.51
CA ARG A 40 -18.46 -3.21 -17.99
C ARG A 40 -17.28 -2.98 -18.94
N PHE A 41 -16.07 -3.33 -18.52
CA PHE A 41 -14.88 -3.19 -19.34
C PHE A 41 -14.99 -3.95 -20.68
N ARG A 42 -15.63 -5.13 -20.69
CA ARG A 42 -15.84 -5.91 -21.92
C ARG A 42 -16.77 -5.21 -22.93
N MET A 43 -17.71 -4.40 -22.44
CA MET A 43 -18.68 -3.66 -23.24
C MET A 43 -18.16 -2.31 -23.76
N GLU A 44 -17.02 -1.83 -23.26
CA GLU A 44 -16.38 -0.61 -23.77
C GLU A 44 -15.82 -0.83 -25.19
N ASP A 45 -15.62 0.25 -25.94
CA ASP A 45 -14.95 0.21 -27.23
C ASP A 45 -13.45 -0.11 -27.11
N GLU A 46 -12.83 -0.49 -28.23
CA GLU A 46 -11.42 -0.92 -28.25
C GLU A 46 -10.43 0.20 -27.92
N GLU A 47 -10.74 1.46 -28.24
CA GLU A 47 -9.90 2.61 -27.92
C GLU A 47 -9.89 2.86 -26.40
N THR A 48 -11.06 2.84 -25.78
CA THR A 48 -11.22 2.96 -24.33
C THR A 48 -10.54 1.82 -23.59
N LYS A 49 -10.69 0.58 -24.07
CA LYS A 49 -10.01 -0.59 -23.47
C LYS A 49 -8.49 -0.44 -23.52
N LYS A 50 -7.95 -0.06 -24.67
CA LYS A 50 -6.51 0.14 -24.87
C LYS A 50 -5.98 1.26 -23.97
N SER A 51 -6.65 2.40 -23.96
CA SER A 51 -6.29 3.55 -23.13
C SER A 51 -6.25 3.19 -21.64
N LEU A 52 -7.27 2.48 -21.14
CA LEU A 52 -7.32 2.07 -19.75
C LEU A 52 -6.21 1.06 -19.39
N ALA A 53 -5.95 0.09 -20.28
CA ALA A 53 -4.87 -0.88 -20.08
C ALA A 53 -3.49 -0.20 -20.04
N GLU A 54 -3.24 0.77 -20.93
CA GLU A 54 -2.02 1.57 -20.94
C GLU A 54 -1.87 2.39 -19.66
N THR A 55 -2.94 3.02 -19.18
CA THR A 55 -2.94 3.72 -17.89
C THR A 55 -2.62 2.79 -16.74
N PHE A 56 -3.22 1.59 -16.68
CA PHE A 56 -2.94 0.65 -15.60
C PHE A 56 -1.50 0.12 -15.65
N SER A 57 -0.94 -0.13 -16.85
CA SER A 57 0.48 -0.46 -16.99
C SER A 57 1.34 0.66 -16.43
N LYS A 58 1.11 1.91 -16.86
CA LYS A 58 1.85 3.08 -16.36
C LYS A 58 1.79 3.20 -14.84
N VAL A 59 0.63 2.96 -14.23
CA VAL A 59 0.51 3.02 -12.77
C VAL A 59 1.25 1.88 -12.09
N LEU A 60 1.15 0.64 -12.57
CA LEU A 60 1.90 -0.49 -12.01
C LEU A 60 3.42 -0.27 -12.14
N ASP A 61 3.87 0.09 -13.34
CA ASP A 61 5.27 0.30 -13.67
C ASP A 61 5.86 1.55 -13.00
N GLY A 62 5.02 2.53 -12.67
CA GLY A 62 5.42 3.76 -12.00
C GLY A 62 5.37 3.68 -10.48
N SER A 63 4.47 2.89 -9.90
CA SER A 63 4.12 3.06 -8.48
C SER A 63 5.15 2.46 -7.51
N PHE A 64 5.57 3.24 -6.52
CA PHE A 64 6.41 2.77 -5.41
C PHE A 64 6.16 3.50 -4.08
N TYR A 65 6.66 2.89 -3.00
CA TYR A 65 6.91 3.53 -1.70
C TYR A 65 8.36 3.30 -1.31
N HIS A 66 9.03 4.31 -0.77
CA HIS A 66 10.37 4.21 -0.21
C HIS A 66 10.30 4.76 1.22
N PHE A 67 10.28 3.85 2.19
CA PHE A 67 10.22 4.18 3.60
C PHE A 67 11.64 4.32 4.15
N GLU A 68 11.93 5.50 4.70
CA GLU A 68 13.08 5.76 5.55
C GLU A 68 12.57 5.86 7.00
N LYS A 69 13.42 6.29 7.94
CA LYS A 69 13.13 6.23 9.38
C LYS A 69 11.76 6.83 9.77
N ASP A 70 11.49 8.07 9.36
CA ASP A 70 10.26 8.81 9.64
C ASP A 70 9.64 9.43 8.38
N THR A 71 10.38 9.40 7.28
CA THR A 71 9.98 9.91 5.97
C THR A 71 9.61 8.78 5.01
N VAL A 72 8.68 9.08 4.11
CA VAL A 72 8.33 8.20 2.99
C VAL A 72 8.29 9.01 1.70
N THR A 73 8.97 8.53 0.68
CA THR A 73 8.78 8.99 -0.70
C THR A 73 7.87 8.00 -1.41
N PHE A 74 6.80 8.46 -2.04
CA PHE A 74 5.84 7.59 -2.71
C PHE A 74 5.26 8.26 -3.94
N THR A 75 4.74 7.46 -4.86
CA THR A 75 4.18 7.98 -6.11
C THR A 75 2.67 8.03 -6.09
N ASP A 76 2.12 9.02 -6.78
CA ASP A 76 0.70 9.09 -7.13
C ASP A 76 0.52 9.22 -8.65
N TYR A 77 -0.65 8.86 -9.16
CA TYR A 77 -1.00 9.06 -10.56
C TYR A 77 -1.98 10.21 -10.70
N LYS A 78 -1.55 11.30 -11.32
CA LYS A 78 -2.36 12.52 -11.48
C LYS A 78 -2.05 13.16 -12.82
N ASN A 79 -3.07 13.73 -13.47
CA ASN A 79 -2.93 14.42 -14.77
C ASN A 79 -2.21 13.58 -15.84
N ASN A 80 -2.51 12.28 -15.88
CA ASN A 80 -1.89 11.29 -16.77
C ASN A 80 -0.38 11.02 -16.56
N GLU A 81 0.17 11.46 -15.44
CA GLU A 81 1.59 11.31 -15.10
C GLU A 81 1.77 10.68 -13.72
N ILE A 82 2.94 10.04 -13.54
CA ILE A 82 3.39 9.56 -12.24
C ILE A 82 4.16 10.71 -11.59
N ILE A 83 3.72 11.13 -10.41
CA ILE A 83 4.38 12.18 -9.63
C ILE A 83 4.93 11.58 -8.35
N GLU A 84 6.09 12.05 -7.91
CA GLU A 84 6.64 11.70 -6.61
C GLU A 84 6.17 12.69 -5.55
N LEU A 85 5.83 12.15 -4.38
CA LEU A 85 5.35 12.86 -3.21
C LEU A 85 6.20 12.46 -2.01
N LYS A 86 6.27 13.36 -1.02
CA LYS A 86 6.93 13.10 0.26
C LYS A 86 5.96 13.21 1.42
N GLY A 87 6.13 12.35 2.41
CA GLY A 87 5.29 12.28 3.58
C GLY A 87 6.06 11.88 4.83
N LEU A 88 5.39 12.04 5.97
CA LEU A 88 5.76 11.38 7.21
C LEU A 88 4.93 10.10 7.34
N TRP A 89 5.50 9.07 7.94
CA TRP A 89 4.78 7.83 8.20
C TRP A 89 5.00 7.31 9.62
N TRP A 90 4.03 6.53 10.08
CA TRP A 90 4.09 5.78 11.32
C TRP A 90 3.08 4.63 11.24
N THR A 91 3.17 3.68 12.17
CA THR A 91 2.15 2.65 12.34
C THR A 91 1.39 2.81 13.65
N ASP A 92 0.17 2.32 13.66
CA ASP A 92 -0.66 2.13 14.84
C ASP A 92 -1.22 0.70 14.77
N GLY A 93 -0.52 -0.24 15.41
CA GLY A 93 -0.80 -1.67 15.27
C GLY A 93 -0.58 -2.17 13.83
N ASP A 94 -1.65 -2.64 13.18
CA ASP A 94 -1.64 -3.09 11.79
C ASP A 94 -1.97 -1.97 10.78
N THR A 95 -2.10 -0.73 11.25
CA THR A 95 -2.45 0.40 10.42
C THR A 95 -1.23 1.24 10.07
N LEU A 96 -0.87 1.31 8.79
CA LEU A 96 0.06 2.28 8.25
C LEU A 96 -0.64 3.62 8.07
N VAL A 97 -0.02 4.69 8.56
CA VAL A 97 -0.50 6.06 8.38
C VAL A 97 0.56 6.86 7.65
N ILE A 98 0.16 7.55 6.58
CA ILE A 98 1.02 8.46 5.80
C ILE A 98 0.39 9.85 5.79
N GLY A 99 1.07 10.81 6.42
CA GLY A 99 0.75 12.23 6.31
C GLY A 99 1.50 12.86 5.14
N GLN A 100 0.79 13.45 4.17
CA GLN A 100 1.42 14.12 3.03
C GLN A 100 1.94 15.50 3.47
N LEU A 101 3.19 15.84 3.12
CA LEU A 101 3.78 17.12 3.54
C LEU A 101 3.18 18.31 2.79
N GLU A 102 2.81 18.13 1.52
CA GLU A 102 2.32 19.22 0.65
C GLU A 102 0.80 19.44 0.73
N LYS A 103 0.08 18.47 1.26
CA LYS A 103 -1.38 18.53 1.45
C LYS A 103 -1.63 18.10 2.88
N MET A 104 -2.16 18.99 3.72
CA MET A 104 -2.57 18.69 5.11
C MET A 104 -3.65 17.59 5.15
N SER A 105 -3.23 16.36 4.89
CA SER A 105 -4.06 15.21 4.60
C SER A 105 -3.30 13.96 5.02
N VAL A 106 -4.05 13.01 5.54
CA VAL A 106 -3.53 11.75 6.05
C VAL A 106 -4.24 10.63 5.31
N GLN A 107 -3.46 9.67 4.82
CA GLN A 107 -3.98 8.44 4.24
C GLN A 107 -3.63 7.27 5.15
N LYS A 108 -4.65 6.48 5.50
CA LYS A 108 -4.51 5.27 6.31
C LYS A 108 -4.63 4.02 5.43
N TYR A 109 -3.88 2.99 5.80
CA TYR A 109 -3.89 1.69 5.17
C TYR A 109 -3.82 0.58 6.21
N LEU A 110 -4.60 -0.48 6.01
CA LEU A 110 -4.47 -1.72 6.78
C LEU A 110 -3.38 -2.58 6.15
N ILE A 111 -2.32 -2.86 6.89
CA ILE A 111 -1.25 -3.78 6.51
C ILE A 111 -1.80 -5.20 6.65
N THR A 112 -1.86 -5.92 5.53
CA THR A 112 -2.36 -7.30 5.49
C THR A 112 -1.25 -8.34 5.40
N ARG A 113 -0.03 -7.91 5.04
CA ARG A 113 1.19 -8.71 5.03
C ARG A 113 2.38 -7.76 4.96
N VAL A 114 3.42 -8.02 5.75
CA VAL A 114 4.75 -7.45 5.56
C VAL A 114 5.78 -8.53 5.90
N ASP A 115 6.77 -8.72 5.03
CA ASP A 115 7.94 -9.56 5.28
C ASP A 115 9.16 -8.98 4.54
N HIS A 116 10.25 -9.74 4.41
CA HIS A 116 11.45 -9.24 3.72
C HIS A 116 11.27 -9.08 2.21
N ALA A 117 10.25 -9.67 1.60
CA ALA A 117 10.05 -9.67 0.15
C ALA A 117 8.78 -8.93 -0.29
N GLU A 118 7.70 -9.00 0.50
CA GLU A 118 6.38 -8.48 0.12
C GLU A 118 5.76 -7.55 1.16
N LEU A 119 5.10 -6.50 0.65
CA LEU A 119 4.25 -5.59 1.41
C LEU A 119 2.87 -5.53 0.77
N HIS A 120 1.84 -5.91 1.51
CA HIS A 120 0.44 -5.86 1.06
C HIS A 120 -0.38 -5.00 1.98
N PHE A 121 -1.10 -4.03 1.41
CA PHE A 121 -2.03 -3.21 2.20
C PHE A 121 -3.35 -2.96 1.49
N LYS A 122 -4.37 -2.66 2.31
CA LYS A 122 -5.70 -2.21 1.87
C LYS A 122 -5.84 -0.75 2.25
N LEU A 123 -6.39 0.05 1.34
CA LEU A 123 -6.75 1.43 1.64
C LEU A 123 -7.85 1.44 2.72
N ILE A 124 -7.73 2.31 3.73
CA ILE A 124 -8.82 2.54 4.69
C ILE A 124 -9.65 3.72 4.20
N ASN A 125 -10.97 3.53 4.11
CA ASN A 125 -11.88 4.58 3.69
C ASN A 125 -11.91 5.70 4.76
N PRO A 126 -11.56 6.94 4.42
CA PRO A 126 -11.51 8.04 5.39
C PRO A 126 -12.89 8.41 5.96
N ARG A 127 -13.98 8.00 5.31
CA ARG A 127 -15.35 8.35 5.73
C ARG A 127 -15.87 7.50 6.87
N ASP A 128 -15.62 6.20 6.82
CA ASP A 128 -16.19 5.20 7.74
C ASP A 128 -15.12 4.40 8.50
N GLY A 129 -13.83 4.57 8.18
CA GLY A 129 -12.72 3.85 8.80
C GLY A 129 -12.63 2.39 8.37
N ILE A 130 -13.42 1.93 7.40
CA ILE A 130 -13.46 0.52 6.99
C ILE A 130 -12.40 0.29 5.89
N PRO A 131 -11.56 -0.76 5.99
CA PRO A 131 -10.67 -1.16 4.91
C PRO A 131 -11.42 -1.58 3.66
N PHE A 132 -11.00 -1.06 2.50
CA PHE A 132 -11.47 -1.55 1.22
C PHE A 132 -11.13 -3.04 1.04
N LYS A 133 -11.97 -3.78 0.32
CA LYS A 133 -11.79 -5.22 0.13
C LYS A 133 -10.52 -5.57 -0.64
N ARG A 134 -10.10 -4.71 -1.57
CA ARG A 134 -9.02 -4.93 -2.54
C ARG A 134 -7.68 -4.47 -2.00
N ARG A 135 -6.64 -5.25 -2.30
CA ARG A 135 -5.25 -5.01 -1.89
C ARG A 135 -4.43 -4.34 -3.00
N LYS A 136 -3.43 -3.57 -2.57
CA LYS A 136 -2.24 -3.24 -3.35
C LYS A 136 -1.08 -4.09 -2.83
N MET A 137 -0.26 -4.62 -3.72
CA MET A 137 0.84 -5.52 -3.40
C MET A 137 2.13 -5.02 -4.01
N PHE A 138 3.19 -5.04 -3.20
CA PHE A 138 4.49 -4.50 -3.52
C PHE A 138 5.55 -5.54 -3.23
N LYS A 139 6.60 -5.54 -4.05
CA LYS A 139 7.82 -6.30 -3.83
C LYS A 139 8.91 -5.36 -3.38
N ARG A 140 9.77 -5.84 -2.48
CA ARG A 140 10.98 -5.11 -2.12
C ARG A 140 11.86 -4.98 -3.36
N GLU A 141 12.27 -3.76 -3.67
CA GLU A 141 13.32 -3.52 -4.64
C GLU A 141 14.63 -3.64 -3.88
N GLU A 142 15.36 -4.73 -4.10
CA GLU A 142 16.73 -4.84 -3.59
C GLU A 142 17.53 -3.67 -4.20
N LEU A 143 18.28 -2.95 -3.36
CA LEU A 143 19.29 -2.03 -3.86
C LEU A 143 20.20 -2.88 -4.75
N MET A 144 20.16 -2.66 -6.06
CA MET A 144 21.27 -3.05 -6.90
C MET A 144 22.46 -2.26 -6.37
N ASP A 145 23.28 -2.92 -5.56
CA ASP A 145 24.62 -2.44 -5.27
C ASP A 145 25.32 -2.30 -6.63
N PHE A 146 25.51 -1.05 -7.05
CA PHE A 146 26.47 -0.75 -8.10
C PHE A 146 27.85 -0.91 -7.45
N ASP A 147 28.48 -2.06 -7.70
CA ASP A 147 29.91 -2.31 -7.44
C ASP A 147 30.79 -1.23 -8.11
#